data_AF-X1N0H9-F1
#
_entry.id   AF-X1N0H9-F1
#
_cell.length_a   1.000
_cell.length_b   1.000
_cell.length_c   1.000
_cell.angle_alpha   90.00
_cell.angle_beta   90.00
_cell.angle_gamma   90.00
#
_symmetry.space_group_name_H-M   'P 1'
#
loop_
_entity.id
_entity.type
_entity.pdbx_description
1 polymer ?
#
loop_
_entity_poly.entity_id
_entity_poly.type
_entity_poly.pdbx_seq_one_letter_code
_entity_poly.pdbx_strand_id
1 'polypeptide(L)'
;MAFSEKIKSFFLNQFIEIQKNGLSKDERYIHSPQAADIKVEFPPGAKIEEVINFCANNYLGLSSHPEIIKSAKKGLDERGYGMSSVRFICGTQDVHKELEKKISEFLGADDTILYSSCFDANGGLFETLLTDECSNSFIKMFFFVTG
;
A
#
# COMPACT_ATOMS: atom_id res chain seq x y z
N MET A 1 -4.40 6.83 29.39
CA MET A 1 -4.61 5.49 29.99
C MET A 1 -3.30 4.73 29.86
N ALA A 2 -2.64 4.41 30.98
CA ALA A 2 -1.44 3.57 30.94
C ALA A 2 -1.87 2.10 30.97
N PHE A 3 -1.33 1.28 30.05
CA PHE A 3 -1.54 -0.17 30.07
C PHE A 3 -1.09 -0.77 31.41
N SER A 4 -1.76 -1.83 31.86
CA SER A 4 -1.40 -2.52 33.10
C SER A 4 0.01 -3.13 32.99
N GLU A 5 0.71 -3.26 34.12
CA GLU A 5 2.04 -3.87 34.15
C GLU A 5 2.06 -5.30 33.61
N LYS A 6 0.95 -6.03 33.76
CA LYS A 6 0.76 -7.36 33.18
C LYS A 6 0.76 -7.36 31.65
N ILE A 7 0.13 -6.37 31.03
CA ILE A 7 0.09 -6.25 29.56
C ILE A 7 1.48 -5.84 29.03
N LYS A 8 2.15 -4.90 29.72
CA LYS A 8 3.51 -4.50 29.36
C LYS A 8 4.48 -5.67 29.42
N SER A 9 4.46 -6.45 30.51
CA SER A 9 5.35 -7.61 30.66
C SER A 9 5.06 -8.70 29.62
N PHE A 10 3.79 -8.92 29.28
CA PHE A 10 3.41 -9.83 28.19
C PHE A 10 4.06 -9.43 26.85
N PHE A 11 3.89 -8.17 26.42
CA PHE A 11 4.47 -7.71 25.15
C PHE A 11 5.99 -7.68 25.17
N LEU A 12 6.62 -7.32 26.30
CA LEU A 12 8.07 -7.35 26.44
C LEU A 12 8.62 -8.77 26.30
N ASN A 13 7.96 -9.76 26.90
CA ASN A 13 8.37 -11.16 26.77
C ASN A 13 8.26 -11.65 25.31
N GLN A 14 7.17 -11.33 24.61
CA GLN A 14 7.02 -11.64 23.19
C GLN A 14 8.10 -10.97 22.33
N PHE A 15 8.42 -9.71 22.62
CA PHE A 15 9.47 -8.98 21.90
C PHE A 15 10.85 -9.62 22.10
N ILE A 16 11.20 -9.97 23.34
CA ILE A 16 12.46 -10.65 23.67
C ILE A 16 12.54 -12.00 22.94
N GLU A 17 11.45 -12.75 22.87
CA GLU A 17 11.40 -14.02 22.15
C GLU A 17 11.64 -13.84 20.64
N ILE A 18 10.98 -12.87 20.01
CA ILE A 18 11.19 -12.53 18.58
C ILE A 18 12.66 -12.17 18.31
N GLN A 19 13.25 -11.34 19.18
CA GLN A 19 14.66 -10.94 19.07
C GLN A 19 15.61 -12.14 19.23
N LYS A 20 15.38 -12.97 20.25
CA LYS A 20 16.18 -14.18 20.51
C LYS A 20 16.12 -15.17 19.35
N ASN A 21 14.99 -15.24 18.66
CA ASN A 21 14.79 -16.09 17.49
C ASN A 21 15.30 -15.47 16.18
N GLY A 22 15.86 -14.26 16.19
CA GLY A 22 16.33 -13.58 14.98
C GLY A 22 15.21 -13.22 14.00
N LEU A 23 13.97 -13.09 14.50
CA LEU A 23 12.79 -12.75 13.71
C LEU A 23 12.48 -11.24 13.73
N SER A 24 13.35 -10.45 14.38
CA SER A 24 13.29 -9.01 14.34
C SER A 24 13.54 -8.49 12.93
N LYS A 25 12.78 -7.46 12.55
CA LYS A 25 12.94 -6.77 11.28
C LYS A 25 13.41 -5.36 11.60
N ASP A 26 14.67 -5.10 11.29
CA ASP A 26 15.22 -3.76 11.41
C ASP A 26 14.97 -2.99 10.12
N GLU A 27 14.58 -1.73 10.28
CA GLU A 27 14.31 -0.84 9.16
C GLU A 27 15.59 -0.17 8.67
N ARG A 28 15.72 -0.06 7.34
CA ARG A 28 16.78 0.70 6.67
C ARG A 28 16.17 1.98 6.12
N TYR A 29 16.72 3.14 6.46
CA TYR A 29 16.12 4.41 6.05
C TYR A 29 16.61 4.80 4.66
N ILE A 30 15.67 5.04 3.74
CA ILE A 30 15.97 5.46 2.36
C ILE A 30 15.86 7.00 2.30
N HIS A 31 16.93 7.66 1.86
CA HIS A 31 17.08 9.13 1.79
C HIS A 31 17.03 9.69 0.36
N SER A 32 16.56 8.89 -0.59
CA SER A 32 16.42 9.27 -2.01
C SER A 32 15.04 8.87 -2.53
N PRO A 33 14.60 9.41 -3.68
CA PRO A 33 13.49 8.83 -4.43
C PRO A 33 13.73 7.34 -4.74
N GLN A 34 12.67 6.59 -4.98
CA GLN A 34 12.76 5.17 -5.30
C GLN A 34 13.31 4.97 -6.72
N ALA A 35 14.43 4.25 -6.83
CA ALA A 35 15.14 4.01 -8.09
C ALA A 35 16.02 2.75 -7.98
N ALA A 36 16.74 2.43 -9.06
CA ALA A 36 17.77 1.39 -9.02
C ALA A 36 18.91 1.78 -8.06
N ASP A 37 19.40 3.01 -8.12
CA ASP A 37 20.39 3.56 -7.18
C ASP A 37 19.69 4.35 -6.08
N ILE A 38 19.91 3.96 -4.82
CA ILE A 38 19.29 4.61 -3.66
C ILE A 38 20.31 4.95 -2.57
N LYS A 39 19.95 5.89 -1.70
CA LYS A 39 20.74 6.29 -0.54
C LYS A 39 20.15 5.67 0.71
N VAL A 40 20.92 4.83 1.42
CA VAL A 40 20.45 4.06 2.57
C VAL A 40 21.28 4.37 3.81
N GLU A 41 20.59 4.54 4.94
CA GLU A 41 21.17 4.61 6.28
C GLU A 41 20.81 3.33 7.04
N PHE A 42 21.84 2.58 7.45
CA PHE A 42 21.66 1.44 8.33
C PHE A 42 22.98 1.08 9.06
N PRO A 43 22.97 0.85 10.39
CA PRO A 43 21.84 1.09 11.32
C PRO A 43 21.49 2.59 11.44
N PRO A 44 20.39 2.96 12.12
CA PRO A 44 20.07 4.36 12.41
C PRO A 44 21.25 5.09 13.08
N GLY A 45 21.59 6.27 12.57
CA GLY A 45 22.75 7.08 12.95
C GLY A 45 24.04 6.76 12.17
N ALA A 46 24.03 5.76 11.29
CA ALA A 46 25.18 5.44 10.45
C ALA A 46 25.37 6.44 9.30
N LYS A 47 26.52 6.34 8.63
CA LYS A 47 26.76 7.08 7.39
C LYS A 47 25.78 6.60 6.31
N ILE A 48 25.23 7.54 5.55
CA ILE A 48 24.41 7.24 4.38
C ILE A 48 25.31 6.71 3.24
N GLU A 49 24.94 5.58 2.66
CA GLU A 49 25.66 4.93 1.57
C GLU A 49 24.78 4.81 0.31
N GLU A 50 25.41 4.87 -0.86
CA GLU A 50 24.76 4.62 -2.15
C GLU A 50 24.80 3.12 -2.45
N VAL A 51 23.65 2.53 -2.72
CA VAL A 51 23.48 1.08 -2.98
C VAL A 51 22.50 0.85 -4.13
N ILE A 52 22.60 -0.34 -4.75
CA ILE A 52 21.66 -0.78 -5.78
C ILE A 52 20.50 -1.55 -5.13
N ASN A 53 19.27 -1.14 -5.40
CA ASN A 53 18.05 -1.72 -4.85
C ASN A 53 17.52 -2.88 -5.70
N PHE A 54 17.65 -4.11 -5.18
CA PHE A 54 17.11 -5.33 -5.80
C PHE A 54 15.86 -5.89 -5.10
N CYS A 55 15.28 -5.16 -4.15
CA CYS A 55 14.15 -5.65 -3.35
C CYS A 55 12.94 -4.70 -3.33
N ALA A 56 12.77 -3.87 -4.37
CA ALA A 56 11.58 -3.04 -4.55
C ALA A 56 10.54 -3.70 -5.43
N ASN A 57 9.27 -3.36 -5.20
CA ASN A 57 8.15 -3.69 -6.10
C ASN A 57 8.03 -2.72 -7.28
N ASN A 58 9.08 -1.93 -7.56
CA ASN A 58 9.10 -0.92 -8.63
C ASN A 58 9.51 -1.55 -9.97
N TYR A 59 8.77 -2.57 -10.42
CA TYR A 59 9.14 -3.43 -11.56
C TYR A 59 9.43 -2.67 -12.86
N LEU A 60 8.65 -1.63 -13.13
CA LEU A 60 8.75 -0.82 -14.36
C LEU A 60 9.49 0.51 -14.14
N GLY A 61 10.02 0.76 -12.95
CA GLY A 61 10.70 2.03 -12.65
C GLY A 61 9.79 3.24 -12.56
N LEU A 62 8.47 3.06 -12.38
CA LEU A 62 7.49 4.13 -12.45
C LEU A 62 7.33 4.95 -11.16
N SER A 63 7.77 4.44 -10.00
CA SER A 63 7.57 5.09 -8.69
C SER A 63 8.12 6.52 -8.59
N SER A 64 9.09 6.91 -9.42
CA SER A 64 9.61 8.29 -9.47
C SER A 64 9.76 8.79 -10.92
N HIS A 65 8.95 8.24 -11.83
CA HIS A 65 8.99 8.65 -13.23
C HIS A 65 8.50 10.10 -13.40
N PRO A 66 9.19 10.96 -14.17
CA PRO A 66 8.88 12.39 -14.26
C PRO A 66 7.43 12.70 -14.65
N GLU A 67 6.86 11.95 -15.61
CA GLU A 67 5.46 12.15 -16.03
C GLU A 67 4.44 11.75 -14.97
N ILE A 68 4.75 10.77 -14.10
CA ILE A 68 3.88 10.38 -12.98
C ILE A 68 3.89 11.50 -11.93
N ILE A 69 5.07 12.00 -11.57
CA ILE A 69 5.23 13.13 -10.63
C ILE A 69 4.49 14.38 -11.14
N LYS A 70 4.64 14.69 -12.44
CA LYS A 70 3.96 15.82 -13.08
C LYS A 70 2.43 15.67 -13.02
N SER A 71 1.92 14.49 -13.32
CA SER A 71 0.49 14.18 -13.26
C SER A 71 -0.06 14.28 -11.84
N ALA A 72 0.70 13.78 -10.84
CA ALA A 72 0.33 13.89 -9.42
C ALA A 72 0.27 15.36 -8.96
N LYS A 73 1.25 16.18 -9.32
CA LYS A 73 1.24 17.63 -9.01
C LYS A 73 0.03 18.34 -9.61
N LYS A 74 -0.25 18.08 -10.89
CA LYS A 74 -1.45 18.61 -11.57
C LYS A 74 -2.73 18.19 -10.83
N GLY A 75 -2.83 16.93 -10.41
CA GLY A 75 -3.95 16.43 -9.62
C GLY A 75 -4.12 17.19 -8.30
N LEU A 76 -3.04 17.46 -7.57
CA LEU A 76 -3.08 18.26 -6.34
C LEU A 76 -3.59 19.68 -6.60
N ASP A 77 -3.08 20.33 -7.66
CA ASP A 77 -3.47 21.71 -8.00
C ASP A 77 -4.94 21.81 -8.44
N GLU A 78 -5.44 20.84 -9.20
CA GLU A 78 -6.81 20.86 -9.75
C GLU A 78 -7.87 20.29 -8.80
N ARG A 79 -7.50 19.31 -7.96
CA ARG A 79 -8.45 18.47 -7.20
C ARG A 79 -8.29 18.53 -5.69
N GLY A 80 -7.22 19.17 -5.20
CA GLY A 80 -6.89 19.23 -3.78
C GLY A 80 -6.16 17.98 -3.27
N TYR A 81 -5.80 18.00 -1.99
CA TYR A 81 -4.96 16.96 -1.38
C TYR A 81 -5.72 15.65 -1.08
N GLY A 82 -7.00 15.73 -0.71
CA GLY A 82 -7.78 14.57 -0.32
C GLY A 82 -9.26 14.86 -0.19
N MET A 83 -10.06 13.81 -0.16
CA MET A 83 -11.53 13.90 -0.19
C MET A 83 -12.19 14.05 1.18
N SER A 84 -11.51 13.67 2.26
CA SER A 84 -12.03 13.70 3.64
C SER A 84 -13.41 13.04 3.81
N SER A 85 -13.75 12.08 2.94
CA SER A 85 -15.05 11.44 2.87
C SER A 85 -14.98 10.12 2.11
N VAL A 86 -15.95 9.24 2.37
CA VAL A 86 -16.14 7.98 1.64
C VAL A 86 -16.86 8.20 0.30
N ARG A 87 -16.72 7.24 -0.62
CA ARG A 87 -17.22 7.34 -2.00
C ARG A 87 -18.69 7.73 -2.13
N PHE A 88 -19.58 7.14 -1.32
CA PHE A 88 -21.03 7.34 -1.47
C PHE A 88 -21.56 8.65 -0.85
N ILE A 89 -20.80 9.34 0.00
CA ILE A 89 -21.24 10.60 0.63
C ILE A 89 -20.80 11.78 -0.23
N CYS A 90 -19.50 12.07 -0.25
CA CYS A 90 -18.91 13.14 -1.06
C CYS A 90 -17.46 12.85 -1.46
N GLY A 91 -17.05 11.58 -1.43
CA GLY A 91 -15.68 11.15 -1.76
C GLY A 91 -15.45 10.77 -3.21
N THR A 92 -16.45 10.86 -4.09
CA THR A 92 -16.30 10.49 -5.52
C THR A 92 -16.11 11.73 -6.39
N GLN A 93 -14.93 11.87 -6.98
CA GLN A 93 -14.66 12.78 -8.10
C GLN A 93 -14.76 12.03 -9.44
N ASP A 94 -14.98 12.78 -10.53
CA ASP A 94 -14.93 12.30 -11.93
C ASP A 94 -13.67 11.47 -12.24
N VAL A 95 -12.49 11.89 -11.75
CA VAL A 95 -11.21 11.17 -11.96
C VAL A 95 -11.22 9.75 -11.38
N HIS A 96 -12.03 9.46 -10.35
CA HIS A 96 -12.18 8.10 -9.84
C HIS A 96 -12.91 7.22 -10.86
N LYS A 97 -14.01 7.71 -11.45
CA LYS A 97 -14.76 6.98 -12.48
C LYS A 97 -13.94 6.84 -13.78
N GLU A 98 -13.16 7.85 -14.14
CA GLU A 98 -12.25 7.77 -15.29
C GLU A 98 -11.19 6.67 -15.09
N LEU A 99 -10.60 6.59 -13.89
CA LEU A 99 -9.63 5.56 -13.55
C LEU A 99 -10.24 4.17 -13.55
N GLU A 100 -11.42 3.98 -12.93
CA GLU A 100 -12.16 2.71 -12.94
C GLU A 100 -12.43 2.22 -14.38
N LYS A 101 -12.86 3.14 -15.25
CA LYS A 101 -13.09 2.82 -16.66
C LYS A 101 -11.80 2.40 -17.38
N LYS A 102 -10.71 3.15 -17.21
CA LYS A 102 -9.41 2.83 -17.81
C LYS A 102 -8.86 1.48 -17.34
N ILE A 103 -9.04 1.14 -16.07
CA ILE A 103 -8.63 -0.16 -15.53
C ILE A 103 -9.50 -1.28 -16.14
N SER A 104 -10.80 -1.07 -16.25
CA SER A 104 -11.73 -2.04 -16.87
C SER A 104 -11.33 -2.31 -18.33
N GLU A 105 -11.05 -1.27 -19.10
CA GLU A 105 -10.55 -1.37 -20.49
C GLU A 105 -9.20 -2.10 -20.57
N PHE A 106 -8.27 -1.79 -19.65
CA PHE A 106 -6.95 -2.42 -19.61
C PHE A 106 -7.02 -3.92 -19.28
N LEU A 107 -7.90 -4.32 -18.37
CA LEU A 107 -8.04 -5.71 -17.92
C LEU A 107 -9.03 -6.53 -18.77
N GLY A 108 -9.84 -5.89 -19.62
CA GLY A 108 -10.92 -6.54 -20.34
C GLY A 108 -12.07 -6.98 -19.43
N ALA A 109 -12.35 -6.21 -18.37
CA ALA A 109 -13.45 -6.46 -17.43
C ALA A 109 -14.63 -5.51 -17.70
N ASP A 110 -15.83 -5.88 -17.25
CA ASP A 110 -17.04 -5.08 -17.45
C ASP A 110 -17.04 -3.78 -16.62
N ASP A 111 -16.55 -3.83 -15.38
CA ASP A 111 -16.42 -2.68 -14.47
C ASP A 111 -15.30 -2.89 -13.45
N THR A 112 -14.91 -1.82 -12.76
CA THR A 112 -13.88 -1.81 -11.71
C THR A 112 -14.31 -0.93 -10.55
N ILE A 113 -13.99 -1.37 -9.33
CA ILE A 113 -14.16 -0.61 -8.09
C ILE A 113 -12.80 -0.30 -7.46
N LEU A 114 -12.59 0.95 -7.04
CA LEU A 114 -11.36 1.36 -6.35
C LEU A 114 -11.42 1.12 -4.83
N TYR A 115 -10.32 0.59 -4.30
CA TYR A 115 -10.01 0.49 -2.87
C TYR A 115 -8.70 1.23 -2.58
N SER A 116 -8.45 1.57 -1.32
CA SER A 116 -7.18 2.20 -0.86
C SER A 116 -5.96 1.31 -1.06
N SER A 117 -6.15 -0.01 -0.95
CA SER A 117 -5.10 -0.99 -1.18
C SER A 117 -5.69 -2.33 -1.65
N CYS A 118 -4.86 -3.16 -2.28
CA CYS A 118 -5.25 -4.54 -2.62
C CYS A 118 -5.53 -5.39 -1.37
N PHE A 119 -4.96 -5.05 -0.22
CA PHE A 119 -5.25 -5.73 1.04
C PHE A 119 -6.71 -5.51 1.46
N ASP A 120 -7.18 -4.25 1.43
CA ASP A 120 -8.57 -3.89 1.73
C ASP A 120 -9.54 -4.50 0.71
N ALA A 121 -9.14 -4.51 -0.55
CA ALA A 121 -9.94 -5.03 -1.64
C ALA A 121 -10.17 -6.54 -1.50
N ASN A 122 -9.13 -7.31 -1.14
CA ASN A 122 -9.26 -8.73 -0.83
C ASN A 122 -10.11 -8.97 0.42
N GLY A 123 -9.89 -8.20 1.50
CA GLY A 123 -10.63 -8.35 2.75
C GLY A 123 -12.12 -8.07 2.60
N GLY A 124 -12.48 -7.02 1.86
CA GLY A 124 -13.87 -6.64 1.63
C GLY A 124 -14.59 -7.43 0.53
N LEU A 125 -13.88 -8.27 -0.25
CA LEU A 125 -14.50 -9.00 -1.35
C LEU A 125 -15.27 -10.24 -0.85
N PHE A 126 -14.57 -11.15 -0.18
CA PHE A 126 -15.10 -12.48 0.09
C PHE A 126 -16.26 -12.44 1.08
N GLU A 127 -16.15 -11.66 2.16
CA GLU A 127 -17.23 -11.50 3.14
C GLU A 127 -18.49 -10.89 2.51
N THR A 128 -18.34 -10.01 1.51
CA THR A 128 -19.48 -9.35 0.86
C THR A 128 -20.19 -10.28 -0.13
N LEU A 129 -19.47 -11.19 -0.79
CA LEU A 129 -20.01 -12.00 -1.88
C LEU A 129 -20.34 -13.44 -1.50
N LEU A 130 -19.69 -13.99 -0.47
CA LEU A 130 -19.82 -15.38 -0.06
C LEU A 130 -20.58 -15.48 1.26
N THR A 131 -21.51 -16.42 1.33
CA THR A 131 -22.10 -16.90 2.58
C THR A 131 -21.44 -18.22 2.99
N ASP A 132 -21.72 -18.71 4.21
CA ASP A 132 -21.20 -19.99 4.71
C ASP A 132 -21.50 -21.18 3.77
N GLU A 133 -22.56 -21.08 2.96
CA GLU A 133 -22.97 -22.10 1.98
C GLU A 133 -22.12 -22.10 0.69
N CYS A 134 -21.34 -21.04 0.41
CA CYS A 134 -20.65 -20.83 -0.86
C CYS A 134 -19.17 -21.28 -0.89
N SER A 135 -18.69 -22.02 0.12
CA SER A 135 -17.27 -22.38 0.33
C SER A 135 -16.55 -23.13 -0.81
N ASN A 136 -17.25 -23.51 -1.89
CA ASN A 136 -16.70 -24.25 -3.04
C ASN A 136 -16.63 -23.47 -4.38
N SER A 137 -16.98 -22.18 -4.43
CA SER A 137 -16.98 -21.41 -5.69
C SER A 137 -15.83 -20.41 -5.77
N PHE A 138 -14.87 -20.64 -6.69
CA PHE A 138 -13.77 -19.71 -6.97
C PHE A 138 -14.26 -18.51 -7.81
N ILE A 139 -14.26 -17.32 -7.23
CA ILE A 139 -14.46 -16.05 -7.94
C ILE A 139 -13.08 -15.51 -8.33
N LYS A 140 -12.86 -15.26 -9.63
CA LYS A 140 -11.69 -14.53 -10.13
C LYS A 140 -12.00 -13.04 -10.08
N MET A 141 -11.33 -12.29 -9.21
CA MET A 141 -11.35 -10.83 -9.19
C MET A 141 -9.90 -10.33 -9.17
N PHE A 142 -9.55 -9.38 -10.03
CA PHE A 142 -8.20 -8.81 -10.12
C PHE A 142 -8.14 -7.47 -9.38
N PHE A 143 -7.07 -7.27 -8.61
CA PHE A 143 -6.84 -6.07 -7.83
C PHE A 143 -5.55 -5.38 -8.27
N PHE A 144 -5.60 -4.06 -8.49
CA PHE A 144 -4.41 -3.26 -8.76
C PHE A 144 -4.10 -2.34 -7.57
N VAL A 145 -2.81 -2.23 -7.26
CA VAL A 145 -2.24 -1.40 -6.19
C VAL A 145 -1.78 -0.09 -6.80
N THR A 146 -2.21 1.04 -6.25
CA THR A 146 -1.42 2.28 -6.31
C THR A 146 -0.42 2.22 -5.15
N GLY A 147 0.87 2.09 -5.48
CA GLY A 147 1.98 2.27 -4.55
C GLY A 147 2.66 3.60 -4.82
#